data_AF-A0A924MNR4-F1
#
_entry.id   AF-A0A924MNR4-F1
#
_cell.length_a   1.000
_cell.length_b   1.000
_cell.length_c   1.000
_cell.angle_alpha   90.00
_cell.angle_beta   90.00
_cell.angle_gamma   90.00
#
_symmetry.space_group_name_H-M   'P 1'
#
loop_
_entity.id
_entity.type
_entity.pdbx_description
1 polymer ?
#
loop_
_entity_poly.entity_id
_entity_poly.type
_entity_poly.pdbx_seq_one_letter_code
_entity_poly.pdbx_strand_id
1 'polypeptide(L)' 'MTILPYRTPTLGRDYWLIDEALPDPLAVRERTLKREDWSEGFPRKPESWPGLRVMPG' A
#
# COMPACT_ATOMS: atom_id res chain seq x y z
N MET A 1 -28.70 -8.25 -3.62
CA MET A 1 -27.36 -7.64 -3.47
C MET A 1 -26.89 -7.94 -2.06
N THR A 2 -25.84 -8.74 -1.90
CA THR A 2 -25.37 -9.13 -0.55
C THR A 2 -24.44 -8.04 -0.03
N ILE A 3 -24.89 -7.30 0.98
CA ILE A 3 -24.04 -6.35 1.70
C ILE A 3 -23.07 -7.15 2.56
N LEU A 4 -21.78 -6.90 2.41
CA LEU A 4 -20.78 -7.42 3.34
C LEU A 4 -20.99 -6.70 4.69
N PRO A 5 -21.26 -7.42 5.78
CA PRO A 5 -21.40 -6.79 7.08
C PRO A 5 -20.05 -6.22 7.50
N TYR A 6 -20.02 -4.92 7.80
CA TYR A 6 -18.83 -4.32 8.41
C TYR A 6 -18.58 -4.95 9.78
N ARG A 7 -17.31 -5.21 10.06
CA ARG A 7 -16.83 -5.67 11.35
C ARG A 7 -15.55 -4.94 11.70
N THR A 8 -15.49 -4.39 12.90
CA THR A 8 -14.30 -3.69 13.39
C THR A 8 -13.07 -4.62 13.39
N PRO A 9 -11.94 -4.21 12.78
CA PRO A 9 -10.71 -4.99 12.80
C PRO A 9 -10.16 -5.20 14.20
N THR A 10 -9.56 -6.36 14.45
CA THR A 10 -8.90 -6.72 15.70
C THR A 10 -7.39 -6.86 15.49
N LEU A 11 -6.61 -6.21 16.35
CA LEU A 11 -5.16 -6.31 16.39
C LEU A 11 -4.74 -7.77 16.59
N GLY A 12 -3.73 -8.23 15.85
CA GLY A 12 -3.21 -9.60 15.91
C GLY A 12 -4.02 -10.62 15.11
N ARG A 13 -5.16 -10.26 14.52
CA ARG A 13 -5.92 -11.13 13.59
C ARG A 13 -6.14 -10.46 12.24
N ASP A 14 -6.67 -9.24 12.26
CA ASP A 14 -7.06 -8.53 11.04
C ASP A 14 -5.99 -7.49 10.64
N TYR A 15 -5.19 -7.03 11.61
CA TYR A 15 -4.03 -6.16 11.37
C TYR A 15 -2.97 -6.36 12.45
N TRP A 16 -1.74 -5.96 12.17
CA TRP A 16 -0.62 -5.97 13.12
C TRP A 16 -0.01 -4.56 13.20
N LEU A 17 0.54 -4.22 14.35
CA LEU A 17 1.34 -3.02 14.56
C LEU A 17 2.77 -3.46 14.84
N ILE A 18 3.71 -2.86 14.12
CA ILE A 18 5.14 -3.13 14.25
C ILE A 18 5.80 -1.78 14.40
N ASP A 19 6.31 -1.51 15.59
CA ASP A 19 7.13 -0.33 15.83
C ASP A 19 8.48 -0.50 15.13
N GLU A 20 9.02 0.60 14.63
CA GLU A 20 10.34 0.63 13.97
C GLU A 20 10.48 -0.38 12.83
N ALA A 21 9.38 -0.65 12.09
CA ALA A 21 9.36 -1.61 10.99
C ALA A 21 10.43 -1.36 9.91
N LEU A 22 10.95 -0.13 9.82
CA LEU A 22 12.06 0.26 8.95
C LEU A 22 13.10 1.05 9.76
N PRO A 23 14.40 0.74 9.60
CA PRO A 23 15.48 1.45 10.29
C PRO A 23 15.66 2.90 9.79
N ASP A 24 15.36 3.16 8.52
CA ASP A 24 15.35 4.52 7.94
C ASP A 24 14.20 4.64 6.92
N PRO A 25 13.02 5.12 7.35
CA PRO A 25 11.87 5.30 6.47
C PRO A 25 12.08 6.35 5.36
N LEU A 26 12.93 7.36 5.59
CA LEU A 26 13.18 8.43 4.62
C LEU A 26 14.01 7.90 3.45
N ALA A 27 15.08 7.15 3.72
CA ALA A 27 15.87 6.52 2.67
C ALA A 27 15.03 5.56 1.80
N VAL A 28 14.07 4.84 2.42
CA VAL A 28 13.11 3.98 1.71
C VAL A 28 12.21 4.79 0.78
N ARG A 29 11.68 5.91 1.25
CA ARG A 29 10.86 6.81 0.44
C ARG A 29 11.66 7.39 -0.72
N GLU A 30 12.86 7.91 -0.47
CA GLU A 30 13.69 8.54 -1.50
C GLU A 30 14.06 7.59 -2.63
N ARG A 31 14.49 6.36 -2.33
CA ARG A 31 14.79 5.37 -3.38
C ARG A 31 13.53 4.98 -4.15
N THR A 32 12.40 4.85 -3.46
CA THR A 32 11.13 4.43 -4.07
C THR A 32 10.63 5.48 -5.06
N LEU A 33 10.65 6.76 -4.69
CA LEU A 33 10.25 7.86 -5.57
C LEU A 33 11.14 8.03 -6.80
N LYS A 34 12.39 7.58 -6.74
CA LYS A 34 13.33 7.61 -7.88
C LYS A 34 13.16 6.44 -8.85
N ARG A 35 12.30 5.46 -8.54
CA ARG A 35 12.05 4.32 -9.43
C ARG A 35 11.25 4.77 -10.65
N GLU A 36 11.57 4.19 -11.81
CA GLU A 36 10.85 4.42 -13.06
C GLU A 36 10.01 3.21 -13.49
N ASP A 37 10.22 2.06 -12.83
CA ASP A 37 9.57 0.78 -13.12
C ASP A 37 8.25 0.57 -12.39
N TRP A 38 7.53 1.66 -12.11
CA TRP A 38 6.23 1.60 -11.46
C TRP A 38 5.20 0.88 -12.32
N SER A 39 4.52 -0.09 -11.73
CA SER A 39 3.34 -0.70 -12.32
C SER A 39 2.13 0.17 -12.02
N GLU A 40 1.58 0.79 -13.06
CA GLU A 40 0.29 1.45 -13.01
C GLU A 40 -0.80 0.39 -12.79
N GLY A 41 -1.56 0.50 -11.70
CA GLY A 41 -2.71 -0.37 -11.48
C GLY A 41 -3.84 -0.08 -12.48
N PHE A 42 -4.79 -1.00 -12.58
CA PHE A 42 -6.02 -0.84 -13.36
C PHE A 42 -7.08 -0.06 -12.55
N PRO A 43 -7.89 0.84 -13.16
CA PRO A 43 -7.95 1.19 -14.58
C PRO A 43 -7.04 2.37 -14.94
N ARG A 44 -6.39 2.27 -16.10
CA ARG A 44 -5.41 3.20 -16.68
C ARG A 44 -6.10 4.49 -17.23
N LYS A 45 -7.09 5.03 -16.50
CA LYS A 45 -8.20 5.92 -16.95
C LYS A 45 -8.86 6.72 -15.78
N PRO A 46 -9.77 7.69 -16.03
CA PRO A 46 -9.76 9.02 -15.41
C PRO A 46 -10.50 9.20 -14.07
N GLU A 47 -10.32 8.34 -13.06
CA GLU A 47 -10.60 8.66 -11.64
C GLU A 47 -9.85 7.68 -10.72
N SER A 48 -9.95 7.78 -9.40
CA SER A 48 -9.23 8.73 -8.55
C SER A 48 -8.06 8.00 -7.85
N TRP A 49 -7.73 6.78 -8.29
CA TRP A 49 -6.62 5.91 -7.91
C TRP A 49 -6.75 4.58 -8.68
N PRO A 50 -5.65 4.10 -9.26
CA PRO A 50 -4.96 2.98 -8.60
C PRO A 50 -3.53 3.43 -8.29
N GLY A 51 -3.14 3.40 -7.01
CA GLY A 51 -1.80 3.81 -6.59
C GLY A 51 -0.74 3.08 -7.40
N LEU A 52 0.27 3.84 -7.86
CA LEU A 52 1.47 3.29 -8.47
C LEU A 52 2.02 2.22 -7.52
N ARG A 53 2.22 1.01 -8.03
CA ARG A 53 2.78 -0.09 -7.25
C ARG A 53 4.18 -0.38 -7.73
N VAL A 54 5.03 -0.69 -6.77
CA VAL A 54 6.35 -1.19 -7.08
C VAL A 54 6.62 -2.38 -6.19
N MET A 55 6.96 -3.52 -6.81
CA MET A 55 7.30 -4.71 -6.04
C MET A 55 8.62 -4.42 -5.32
N PRO A 56 8.75 -4.72 -4.02
CA PRO A 56 10.04 -4.65 -3.35
C PRO A 56 10.97 -5.68 -4.01
N GLY A 57 12.05 -5.18 -4.60
CA GLY A 57 13.20 -5.92 -5.10
C GLY A 57 14.45 -5.40 -4.40
#